data_AF-A0A5C4TJP4-F1
#
_entry.id   AF-A0A5C4TJP4-F1
#
_cell.length_a   1.000
_cell.length_b   1.000
_cell.length_c   1.000
_cell.angle_alpha   90.00
_cell.angle_beta   90.00
_cell.angle_gamma   90.00
#
_symmetry.space_group_name_H-M   'P 1'
#
loop_
_entity.id
_entity.type
_entity.pdbx_description
1 polymer ?
#
loop_
_entity_poly.entity_id
_entity_poly.type
_entity_poly.pdbx_seq_one_letter_code
_entity_poly.pdbx_strand_id
1 'polypeptide(L)' 'MKNNVTMRDVAELSGVSIATVSRYLNGKNKHLSLKTAEKVKDAIKKLKYTPDEAARNLVTKKVI' A
#
# COMPACT_ATOMS: atom_id res chain seq x y z
N MET A 1 -18.65 -13.20 -0.86
CA MET A 1 -18.39 -11.80 -0.43
C MET A 1 -16.90 -11.59 -0.44
N LYS A 2 -16.37 -10.87 -1.44
CA LYS A 2 -14.93 -10.68 -1.63
C LYS A 2 -14.53 -9.39 -0.91
N ASN A 3 -14.22 -9.48 0.38
CA ASN A 3 -13.60 -8.39 1.12
C ASN A 3 -12.12 -8.33 0.73
N ASN A 4 -11.84 -7.86 -0.48
CA ASN A 4 -10.48 -7.56 -0.89
C ASN A 4 -10.04 -6.33 -0.10
N VAL A 5 -9.05 -6.53 0.77
CA VAL A 5 -8.40 -5.44 1.48
C VAL A 5 -7.81 -4.48 0.45
N THR A 6 -8.17 -3.21 0.59
CA THR A 6 -7.71 -2.14 -0.31
C THR A 6 -6.61 -1.31 0.34
N MET A 7 -5.92 -0.50 -0.48
CA MET A 7 -4.96 0.48 0.03
C MET A 7 -5.59 1.49 1.01
N ARG A 8 -6.91 1.69 0.94
CA ARG A 8 -7.69 2.52 1.88
C ARG A 8 -7.70 1.90 3.27
N ASP A 9 -8.02 0.61 3.37
CA ASP A 9 -8.05 -0.10 4.66
C ASP A 9 -6.66 -0.13 5.30
N VAL A 10 -5.62 -0.31 4.48
CA VAL A 10 -4.23 -0.23 4.95
C VAL A 10 -3.90 1.16 5.48
N ALA A 11 -4.35 2.22 4.81
CA ALA A 11 -4.12 3.61 5.20
C ALA A 11 -4.82 3.95 6.53
N GLU A 12 -6.08 3.57 6.68
CA GLU A 12 -6.83 3.76 7.93
C GLU A 12 -6.17 3.01 9.10
N LEU A 13 -5.78 1.75 8.88
CA LEU A 13 -5.22 0.92 9.96
C LEU A 13 -3.80 1.35 10.36
N SER A 14 -3.00 1.87 9.42
CA SER A 14 -1.68 2.43 9.71
C SER A 14 -1.72 3.88 10.20
N GLY A 15 -2.88 4.56 10.13
CA GLY A 15 -3.03 5.96 10.50
C GLY A 15 -2.25 6.91 9.58
N VAL A 16 -2.09 6.54 8.31
CA VAL A 16 -1.42 7.37 7.30
C VAL A 16 -2.35 7.64 6.12
N SER A 17 -2.04 8.63 5.29
CA SER A 17 -2.82 8.88 4.09
C SER A 17 -2.61 7.79 3.02
N ILE A 18 -3.63 7.57 2.18
CA ILE A 18 -3.55 6.66 1.02
C ILE A 18 -2.36 7.00 0.11
N ALA A 19 -2.05 8.30 -0.05
CA ALA A 19 -0.88 8.76 -0.80
C ALA A 19 0.44 8.24 -0.21
N THR A 20 0.54 8.12 1.11
CA THR A 20 1.72 7.59 1.81
C THR A 20 1.87 6.08 1.59
N VAL A 21 0.76 5.34 1.65
CA VAL A 21 0.73 3.90 1.31
C VAL A 21 1.11 3.67 -0.16
N SER A 22 0.56 4.48 -1.07
CA SER A 22 0.88 4.43 -2.50
C SER A 22 2.36 4.74 -2.76
N ARG A 23 2.93 5.75 -2.09
CA ARG A 23 4.37 6.06 -2.15
C ARG A 23 5.21 4.91 -1.63
N TYR A 24 4.83 4.30 -0.51
CA TYR A 24 5.53 3.15 0.06
C TYR A 24 5.52 1.95 -0.90
N LEU A 25 4.36 1.63 -1.49
CA LEU A 25 4.22 0.55 -2.47
C LEU A 25 4.97 0.83 -3.78
N ASN A 26 5.01 2.09 -4.21
CA ASN A 26 5.75 2.51 -5.41
C ASN A 26 7.26 2.70 -5.17
N GLY A 27 7.79 2.35 -3.99
CA GLY A 27 9.20 2.55 -3.65
C GLY A 27 9.62 4.03 -3.57
N LYS A 28 8.67 4.96 -3.53
CA LYS A 28 8.89 6.41 -3.33
C LYS A 28 8.89 6.75 -1.84
N ASN A 29 9.62 5.96 -1.06
CA ASN A 29 9.75 6.06 0.39
C ASN A 29 10.88 7.02 0.84
N LYS A 30 11.54 7.72 -0.09
CA LYS A 30 12.64 8.67 0.20
C LYS A 30 12.30 9.77 1.23
N HIS A 31 11.01 10.06 1.43
CA HIS A 31 10.50 11.03 2.41
C HIS A 31 9.63 10.40 3.50
N LEU A 32 9.52 9.07 3.56
CA LEU A 32 8.84 8.41 4.68
C LEU A 32 9.85 8.16 5.79
N SER A 33 9.53 8.61 7.00
CA SER A 33 10.26 8.16 8.18
C SER A 33 10.11 6.65 8.35
N LEU A 34 11.14 6.01 8.91
CA LEU A 34 11.16 4.57 9.20
C LEU A 34 9.93 4.15 10.02
N LYS A 35 9.52 4.96 11.01
CA LYS A 35 8.28 4.77 11.79
C LYS A 35 7.03 4.62 10.91
N THR A 36 6.91 5.44 9.86
CA THR A 36 5.75 5.43 8.96
C THR A 36 5.78 4.20 8.06
N ALA A 37 6.96 3.84 7.56
CA ALA A 37 7.17 2.61 6.81
C ALA A 37 6.82 1.36 7.64
N GLU A 38 7.23 1.32 8.90
CA GLU A 38 6.89 0.23 9.84
C GLU A 38 5.39 0.14 10.09
N LYS A 39 4.70 1.25 10.37
CA LYS A 39 3.24 1.27 10.53
C LYS A 39 2.50 0.71 9.31
N VAL A 40 2.94 1.11 8.11
CA VAL A 40 2.36 0.61 6.85
C VAL A 40 2.66 -0.88 6.70
N LYS A 41 3.89 -1.32 6.97
CA LYS A 41 4.28 -2.73 6.93
C LYS A 41 3.47 -3.60 7.90
N ASP A 42 3.25 -3.13 9.12
CA ASP A 42 2.42 -3.81 10.12
C ASP A 42 0.95 -3.85 9.71
N ALA A 43 0.41 -2.76 9.17
CA ALA A 43 -0.97 -2.73 8.68
C ALA A 43 -1.18 -3.70 7.51
N ILE A 44 -0.24 -3.72 6.56
CA ILE A 44 -0.22 -4.68 5.45
C ILE A 44 -0.22 -6.12 5.97
N LYS A 45 0.62 -6.41 6.98
CA LYS A 45 0.73 -7.74 7.58
C LYS A 45 -0.54 -8.14 8.35
N LYS A 46 -1.13 -7.23 9.12
CA LYS A 46 -2.39 -7.44 9.86
C LYS A 46 -3.56 -7.70 8.93
N LEU A 47 -3.66 -6.91 7.86
CA LEU A 47 -4.74 -7.03 6.90
C LEU A 47 -4.52 -8.16 5.88
N LYS A 48 -3.36 -8.84 5.92
CA LYS A 48 -2.93 -9.77 4.85
C LYS A 48 -3.06 -9.14 3.47
N TYR A 49 -2.78 -7.83 3.38
CA TYR A 49 -2.73 -7.13 2.11
C TYR A 49 -1.51 -7.65 1.37
N THR A 50 -1.71 -8.61 0.48
CA THR A 50 -0.65 -9.02 -0.44
C THR A 50 -0.69 -8.01 -1.58
N PRO A 51 0.35 -7.18 -1.79
CA PRO A 51 0.46 -6.43 -3.02
C PRO A 51 0.63 -7.48 -4.12
N ASP A 52 -0.48 -7.86 -4.73
CA ASP A 52 -0.50 -8.80 -5.83
C ASP A 52 0.39 -8.18 -6.92
N GLU A 53 1.51 -8.84 -7.25
CA GLU A 53 2.34 -8.40 -8.38
C GLU A 53 1.50 -8.32 -9.66
N ALA A 54 0.42 -9.12 -9.74
CA ALA A 54 -0.61 -9.04 -10.77
C ALA A 54 -1.31 -7.67 -10.82
N ALA A 55 -1.60 -7.03 -9.68
CA ALA A 55 -2.17 -5.68 -9.62
C ALA A 55 -1.14 -4.60 -9.98
N ARG A 56 0.14 -4.84 -9.68
CA ARG A 56 1.25 -3.94 -10.05
C ARG A 56 1.41 -3.84 -11.58
N ASN A 57 1.21 -4.95 -12.30
CA ASN A 57 1.23 -4.97 -13.77
C ASN A 57 -0.03 -4.38 -14.42
N LEU A 58 -1.15 -4.26 -13.70
CA LEU A 58 -2.37 -3.65 -14.23
C LEU A 58 -2.27 -2.12 -14.27
N VAL A 59 -1.63 -1.50 -13.27
CA VAL A 59 -1.49 -0.03 -13.17
C VAL A 59 -0.44 0.52 -14.14
N THR A 60 0.56 -0.28 -14.54
CA THR A 60 1.58 0.10 -15.53
C THR A 60 1.16 -0.06 -16.99
N LYS A 61 -0.05 -0.54 -17.29
CA LYS A 61 -0.65 -0.35 -18.62
C LYS A 61 -1.25 1.06 -18.73
N LYS A 62 -0.37 2.06 -18.70
CA LYS A 62 -0.65 3.29 -19.43
C LYS A 62 -0.53 2.91 -20.90
N VAL A 63 -1.69 2.90 -21.55
CA VAL A 63 -1.89 2.65 -22.97
C VAL A 63 -0.88 3.50 -23.77
N ILE A 64 -0.39 2.86 -24.83
CA ILE A 64 0.50 3.34 -25.91
C ILE A 64 0.04 4.71 -26.40
#